data_AF-A0A8T3P3G3-F1
#
_entry.id   AF-A0A8T3P3G3-F1
#
_cell.length_a   1.000
_cell.length_b   1.000
_cell.length_c   1.000
_cell.angle_alpha   90.00
_cell.angle_beta   90.00
_cell.angle_gamma   90.00
#
_symmetry.space_group_name_H-M   'P 1'
#
loop_
_entity.id
_entity.type
_entity.pdbx_description
1 polymer ?
#
loop_
_entity_poly.entity_id
_entity_poly.type
_entity_poly.pdbx_seq_one_letter_code
_entity_poly.pdbx_strand_id
1 'polypeptide(L)'
;MFLCIDGVQGGSTDAQFAGCSNLVGYSQTVENSTDPNAGGGGAGGRPIGCGEAVVVKQIDNASPILFTRVLTGVHAPSAIVHFRTQGENPVEFLTISCKTC
;
A
#
# COMPACT_ATOMS: atom_id res chain seq x y z
N MET A 1 -4.81 8.50 -6.71
CA MET A 1 -4.46 7.32 -5.89
C MET A 1 -4.68 7.71 -4.45
N PHE A 2 -5.23 6.82 -3.64
CA PHE A 2 -5.59 7.10 -2.25
C PHE A 2 -5.05 6.02 -1.32
N LEU A 3 -4.55 6.42 -0.16
CA LEU A 3 -4.08 5.53 0.90
C LEU A 3 -4.96 5.70 2.13
N CYS A 4 -5.75 4.67 2.43
CA CYS A 4 -6.62 4.62 3.60
C CYS A 4 -5.97 3.73 4.64
N ILE A 5 -5.73 4.24 5.86
CA ILE A 5 -5.06 3.50 6.93
C ILE A 5 -5.99 3.50 8.14
N ASP A 6 -6.18 2.33 8.73
CA ASP A 6 -7.07 2.18 9.86
C ASP A 6 -6.61 3.04 11.07
N GLY A 7 -7.56 3.80 11.61
CA GLY A 7 -7.33 4.77 12.68
C GLY A 7 -6.44 5.96 12.33
N VAL A 8 -6.22 6.29 11.05
CA VAL A 8 -5.44 7.47 10.63
C VAL A 8 -6.22 8.30 9.61
N GLN A 9 -6.51 9.55 9.97
CA GLN A 9 -7.19 10.51 9.10
C GLN A 9 -6.17 11.28 8.24
N GLY A 10 -6.27 11.13 6.93
CA GLY A 10 -5.57 11.95 5.92
C GLY A 10 -6.35 13.22 5.54
N GLY A 11 -6.01 13.77 4.37
CA GLY A 11 -6.55 15.06 3.88
C GLY A 11 -7.42 14.99 2.62
N SER A 12 -7.78 13.81 2.12
CA SER A 12 -8.57 13.72 0.89
C SER A 12 -10.01 14.17 1.10
N THR A 13 -10.52 14.98 0.17
CA THR A 13 -11.91 15.43 0.08
C THR A 13 -12.68 14.70 -1.02
N ASP A 14 -12.11 13.63 -1.57
CA ASP A 14 -12.79 12.82 -2.58
C ASP A 14 -14.06 12.18 -2.00
N ALA A 15 -15.14 12.12 -2.77
CA ALA A 15 -16.43 11.62 -2.28
C ALA A 15 -16.37 10.14 -1.84
N GLN A 16 -15.53 9.32 -2.48
CA GLN A 16 -15.40 7.89 -2.17
C GLN A 16 -14.28 7.60 -1.18
N PHE A 17 -13.22 8.42 -1.19
CA PHE A 17 -12.02 8.23 -0.37
C PHE A 17 -11.79 9.37 0.62
N ALA A 18 -12.88 9.95 1.13
CA ALA A 18 -12.86 11.03 2.10
C ALA A 18 -12.07 10.61 3.35
N GLY A 19 -11.09 11.43 3.74
CA GLY A 19 -10.25 11.14 4.88
C GLY A 19 -9.08 10.20 4.63
N CYS A 20 -8.91 9.69 3.41
CA CYS A 20 -7.68 8.99 3.04
C CYS A 20 -6.56 10.00 2.70
N SER A 21 -5.32 9.53 2.59
CA SER A 21 -4.19 10.32 2.09
C SER A 21 -4.15 10.33 0.57
N ASN A 22 -3.95 11.50 -0.05
CA ASN A 22 -3.71 11.58 -1.48
C ASN A 22 -2.26 11.15 -1.80
N LEU A 23 -2.11 10.16 -2.68
CA LEU A 23 -0.81 9.69 -3.14
C LEU A 23 -0.42 10.29 -4.49
N VAL A 24 0.87 10.58 -4.62
CA VAL A 24 1.55 11.04 -5.84
C VAL A 24 2.30 9.89 -6.53
N GLY A 25 2.78 8.91 -5.76
CA GLY A 25 3.52 7.77 -6.28
C GLY A 25 3.35 6.51 -5.44
N TYR A 26 3.52 5.36 -6.09
CA TYR A 26 3.54 4.03 -5.49
C TYR A 26 4.57 3.17 -6.23
N SER A 27 5.35 2.40 -5.48
CA SER A 27 6.21 1.35 -6.02
C SER A 27 6.26 0.17 -5.06
N GLN A 28 6.35 -1.03 -5.60
CA GLN A 28 6.50 -2.26 -4.82
C GLN A 28 7.38 -3.22 -5.60
N THR A 29 8.28 -3.89 -4.88
CA THR A 29 9.10 -4.96 -5.45
C THR A 29 8.52 -6.30 -5.00
N VAL A 30 8.32 -7.20 -5.94
CA VAL A 30 7.90 -8.58 -5.65
C VAL A 30 8.97 -9.48 -6.26
N GLU A 31 9.59 -10.31 -5.43
CA GLU A 31 10.68 -11.18 -5.84
C GLU A 31 10.34 -12.64 -5.58
N ASN A 32 10.74 -13.48 -6.54
CA ASN A 32 10.67 -14.92 -6.40
C ASN A 32 12.08 -15.48 -6.39
N SER A 33 12.50 -16.05 -5.25
CA SER A 33 13.83 -16.61 -5.04
C SER A 33 13.94 -18.08 -5.48
N THR A 34 13.04 -18.57 -6.34
CA THR A 34 13.17 -19.91 -6.93
C THR A 34 14.37 -19.98 -7.86
N ASP A 35 15.29 -20.90 -7.58
CA ASP A 35 16.36 -21.28 -8.50
C ASP A 35 15.85 -22.38 -9.46
N PRO A 36 15.70 -22.10 -10.76
CA PRO A 36 15.21 -23.08 -11.73
C PRO A 36 16.21 -24.23 -11.99
N ASN A 37 17.48 -24.09 -11.58
CA ASN A 37 18.53 -25.08 -11.81
C ASN A 37 18.81 -25.99 -10.61
N ALA A 38 18.06 -25.85 -9.50
CA ALA A 38 18.36 -26.56 -8.25
C ALA A 38 18.27 -28.10 -8.33
N GLY A 39 17.72 -28.67 -9.42
CA GLY A 39 17.59 -30.11 -9.62
C GLY A 39 16.57 -30.77 -8.67
N GLY A 40 15.78 -31.71 -9.19
CA GLY A 40 14.84 -32.50 -8.39
C GLY A 40 13.51 -31.82 -8.06
N GLY A 41 12.65 -31.60 -9.07
CA GLY A 41 11.17 -31.51 -8.94
C GLY A 41 10.52 -30.50 -7.98
N GLY A 42 11.29 -29.74 -7.19
CA GLY A 42 10.83 -29.02 -6.00
C GLY A 42 10.75 -27.50 -6.15
N ALA A 43 10.69 -26.96 -7.36
CA ALA A 43 10.56 -25.51 -7.61
C ALA A 43 9.14 -24.97 -7.35
N GLY A 44 8.16 -25.83 -7.13
CA GLY A 44 6.79 -25.44 -6.80
C GLY A 44 6.64 -25.15 -5.30
N GLY A 45 6.38 -23.88 -4.94
CA GLY A 45 5.86 -23.52 -3.61
C GLY A 45 6.76 -22.70 -2.69
N ARG A 46 7.89 -22.15 -3.17
CA ARG A 46 8.62 -21.16 -2.37
C ARG A 46 7.78 -19.89 -2.20
N PRO A 47 7.70 -19.31 -0.99
CA PRO A 47 6.97 -18.07 -0.76
C PRO A 47 7.54 -16.97 -1.66
N ILE A 48 6.66 -16.29 -2.40
CA ILE A 48 7.01 -15.08 -3.11
C ILE A 48 7.19 -13.98 -2.04
N GLY A 49 8.36 -13.34 -2.03
CA GLY A 49 8.58 -12.16 -1.20
C GLY A 49 7.82 -10.99 -1.80
N CYS A 50 6.79 -10.50 -1.12
CA CYS A 50 5.99 -9.36 -1.61
C CYS A 50 6.70 -7.99 -1.46
N GLY A 51 7.91 -7.98 -0.89
CA GLY A 51 8.75 -6.79 -0.66
C GLY A 51 8.05 -5.64 0.06
N GLU A 52 8.72 -4.49 0.10
CA GLU A 52 8.19 -3.28 0.71
C GLU A 52 7.36 -2.47 -0.31
N ALA A 53 6.22 -1.95 0.13
CA ALA A 53 5.46 -0.96 -0.61
C ALA A 53 5.92 0.43 -0.20
N VAL A 54 6.44 1.19 -1.15
CA VAL A 54 6.90 2.58 -0.95
C VAL A 54 5.88 3.51 -1.58
N VAL A 55 5.42 4.49 -0.80
CA VAL A 55 4.42 5.48 -1.21
C VAL A 55 4.97 6.89 -1.09
N VAL A 56 4.56 7.75 -2.01
CA VAL A 56 4.81 9.19 -1.93
C VAL A 56 3.46 9.88 -1.79
N LYS A 57 3.30 10.66 -0.72
CA LYS A 57 2.08 11.43 -0.44
C LYS A 57 2.38 12.90 -0.24
N GLN A 58 1.38 13.74 -0.47
CA GLN A 58 1.40 15.12 0.04
C GLN A 58 1.35 15.09 1.57
N ILE A 59 1.97 16.08 2.21
CA ILE A 59 1.84 16.26 3.66
C ILE A 59 0.39 16.61 3.98
N ASP A 60 -0.21 15.88 4.91
CA ASP A 60 -1.56 16.14 5.41
C ASP A 60 -1.68 15.70 6.87
N ASN A 61 -2.91 15.65 7.39
CA ASN A 61 -3.22 15.29 8.77
C ASN A 61 -2.71 13.90 9.19
N ALA A 62 -2.48 12.98 8.25
CA ALA A 62 -1.95 11.65 8.55
C ALA A 62 -0.45 11.70 8.87
N SER A 63 0.30 12.64 8.28
CA SER A 63 1.76 12.72 8.39
C SER A 63 2.30 12.65 9.82
N PRO A 64 1.85 13.49 10.79
CA PRO A 64 2.38 13.42 12.16
C PRO A 64 2.08 12.08 12.86
N ILE A 65 0.93 11.47 12.59
CA ILE A 65 0.55 10.18 13.17
C ILE A 65 1.43 9.07 12.60
N LEU A 66 1.66 9.08 11.28
CA LEU A 66 2.55 8.11 10.62
C LEU A 66 3.98 8.22 11.12
N PHE A 67 4.51 9.45 11.27
CA PHE A 67 5.84 9.63 11.87
C PHE A 67 5.90 9.10 13.29
N THR A 68 4.88 9.35 14.11
CA THR A 68 4.82 8.83 15.48
C THR A 68 4.81 7.31 15.48
N ARG A 69 3.97 6.68 14.65
CA ARG A 69 3.86 5.21 14.56
C ARG A 69 5.18 4.56 14.15
N VAL A 70 5.91 5.15 13.20
CA VAL A 70 7.26 4.70 12.81
C VAL A 70 8.23 4.77 13.98
N LEU A 71 8.22 5.87 14.74
CA LEU A 71 9.09 6.05 15.90
C LEU A 71 8.75 5.13 17.07
N THR A 72 7.48 4.73 17.21
CA THR A 72 7.01 3.86 18.29
C THR A 72 6.90 2.39 17.89
N GLY A 73 7.15 2.04 16.62
CA GLY A 73 6.98 0.68 16.10
C GLY A 73 5.53 0.17 16.17
N VAL A 74 4.55 1.08 16.08
CA VAL A 74 3.13 0.71 16.17
C VAL A 74 2.57 0.42 14.79
N HIS A 75 2.19 -0.83 14.61
CA HIS A 75 1.57 -1.40 13.42
C HIS A 75 0.12 -0.93 13.24
N ALA A 76 -0.27 -0.59 12.00
CA ALA A 76 -1.65 -0.36 11.60
C ALA A 76 -2.40 -1.68 11.35
N PRO A 77 -3.62 -1.87 11.88
CA PRO A 77 -4.40 -3.10 11.65
C PRO A 77 -4.64 -3.41 10.16
N SER A 78 -4.85 -2.37 9.35
CA SER A 78 -4.94 -2.50 7.90
C SER A 78 -4.61 -1.19 7.19
N ALA A 79 -4.19 -1.32 5.93
CA ALA A 79 -4.01 -0.22 5.00
C ALA A 79 -4.42 -0.66 3.60
N ILE A 80 -5.06 0.23 2.85
CA ILE A 80 -5.54 -0.02 1.48
C ILE A 80 -5.08 1.10 0.57
N VAL A 81 -4.45 0.74 -0.55
CA VAL A 81 -4.12 1.67 -1.64
C VAL A 81 -5.11 1.47 -2.79
N HIS A 82 -5.82 2.54 -3.13
CA HIS A 82 -6.78 2.59 -4.23
C HIS A 82 -6.20 3.32 -5.44
N PHE A 83 -6.22 2.65 -6.59
CA PHE A 83 -5.82 3.22 -7.87
C PHE A 83 -7.06 3.42 -8.74
N ARG A 84 -7.27 4.67 -9.14
CA ARG A 84 -8.44 5.09 -9.91
C ARG A 84 -7.99 5.87 -11.13
N THR A 85 -8.72 5.71 -12.24
CA THR A 85 -8.56 6.60 -13.40
C THR A 85 -9.00 8.03 -13.07
N GLN A 86 -8.61 8.99 -13.92
CA GLN A 86 -9.08 10.37 -13.85
C GLN A 86 -10.24 10.59 -14.84
N GLY A 87 -11.03 11.65 -14.66
CA GLY A 87 -12.10 12.04 -15.58
C GLY A 87 -13.50 11.96 -14.96
N GLU A 88 -14.53 12.16 -15.79
CA GLU A 88 -15.93 12.26 -15.38
C GLU A 88 -16.50 10.96 -14.79
N ASN A 89 -16.05 9.81 -15.28
CA ASN A 89 -16.46 8.48 -14.81
C ASN A 89 -15.24 7.69 -14.33
N PRO A 90 -14.69 8.04 -13.17
CA PRO A 90 -13.46 7.44 -12.72
C PRO A 90 -13.70 6.01 -12.23
N VAL A 91 -12.89 5.06 -12.71
CA VAL A 91 -12.99 3.64 -12.40
C VAL A 91 -11.81 3.24 -11.52
N GLU A 92 -12.10 2.55 -10.41
CA GLU A 92 -11.07 1.92 -9.61
C GLU A 92 -10.61 0.64 -10.31
N PHE A 93 -9.34 0.61 -10.74
CA PHE A 93 -8.80 -0.48 -11.56
C PHE A 93 -7.85 -1.39 -10.79
N LEU A 94 -7.37 -0.96 -9.63
CA LEU A 94 -6.48 -1.75 -8.78
C LEU A 94 -6.66 -1.34 -7.31
N THR A 95 -6.71 -2.34 -6.45
CA THR A 95 -6.73 -2.19 -5.00
C THR A 95 -5.64 -3.07 -4.41
N ILE A 96 -4.79 -2.51 -3.55
CA ILE A 96 -3.77 -3.26 -2.82
C ILE A 96 -4.11 -3.17 -1.34
N SER A 97 -4.42 -4.31 -0.75
CA SER A 97 -4.82 -4.42 0.65
C SER A 97 -3.72 -5.09 1.46
N CYS A 98 -3.28 -4.42 2.52
CA CYS A 98 -2.39 -4.97 3.53
C CYS A 98 -3.15 -5.19 4.83
N LYS A 99 -2.94 -6.37 5.43
CA LYS A 99 -3.47 -6.73 6.75
C LYS A 99 -2.30 -6.78 7.72
N THR A 100 -2.42 -6.08 8.84
CA THR A 100 -1.33 -5.87 9.82
C THR A 100 -0.08 -5.27 9.15
N CYS A 101 -0.20 -3.97 8.87
CA CYS A 101 0.87 -3.06 8.46
C CYS A 101 1.15 -2.17 9.69
#